data_AF-A0A8J2ABR3-F1
#
_entry.id   AF-A0A8J2ABR3-F1
#
_cell.length_a   1.000
_cell.length_b   1.000
_cell.length_c   1.000
_cell.angle_alpha   90.00
_cell.angle_beta   90.00
_cell.angle_gamma   90.00
#
_symmetry.space_group_name_H-M   'P 1'
#
loop_
_entity.id
_entity.type
_entity.pdbx_description
1 polymer ?
#
loop_
_entity_poly.entity_id
_entity_poly.type
_entity_poly.pdbx_seq_one_letter_code
_entity_poly.pdbx_strand_id
1 'polypeptide(L)'
;NAHETYTKQLAALQKIRGIAGGDLRLPQICVVGDQSSGKSSVLSLITGVTFPTAAGICTKAPIVVECCKKDPTGDGARVFEIKTANKDYVKCDIAELAEKILEKQQTALDALKQKVCTDEIFVRVSGPDVLDLIVIDLPGIIKRERGAQHDQ
;
A
#
# COMPACT_ATOMS: atom_id res chain seq x y z
N ASN A 1 4.30 6.93 20.92
CA ASN A 1 5.34 7.98 20.83
C ASN A 1 5.77 8.04 19.36
N ALA A 2 5.81 9.22 18.70
CA ALA A 2 6.03 9.31 17.25
C ALA A 2 7.30 8.56 16.78
N HIS A 3 8.37 8.61 17.59
CA HIS A 3 9.62 7.89 17.36
C HIS A 3 9.44 6.36 17.22
N GLU A 4 8.55 5.78 18.03
CA GLU A 4 8.26 4.33 17.99
C GLU A 4 7.52 3.95 16.71
N THR A 5 6.65 4.83 16.19
CA THR A 5 5.93 4.63 14.93
C THR A 5 6.87 4.69 13.73
N TYR A 6 7.78 5.67 13.69
CA TYR A 6 8.80 5.74 12.64
C TYR A 6 9.71 4.52 12.62
N THR A 7 10.09 4.00 13.79
CA THR A 7 10.90 2.79 13.91
C THR A 7 10.17 1.57 13.31
N LYS A 8 8.86 1.45 13.56
CA LYS A 8 8.04 0.39 12.97
C LYS A 8 7.91 0.52 11.44
N GLN A 9 7.77 1.73 10.92
CA GLN A 9 7.75 1.99 9.47
C GLN A 9 9.08 1.64 8.81
N LEU A 10 10.21 2.00 9.43
CA LEU A 10 11.55 1.62 8.96
C LEU A 10 11.75 0.10 8.95
N ALA A 11 11.28 -0.61 9.98
CA ALA A 11 11.31 -2.06 10.01
C ALA A 11 10.46 -2.70 8.90
N ALA A 12 9.27 -2.14 8.62
CA ALA A 12 8.44 -2.57 7.50
C ALA A 12 9.15 -2.34 6.15
N LEU A 13 9.83 -1.21 5.97
CA LEU A 13 10.62 -0.93 4.77
C LEU A 13 11.75 -1.95 4.57
N GLN A 14 12.47 -2.29 5.63
CA GLN A 14 13.53 -3.31 5.58
C GLN A 14 12.97 -4.68 5.19
N LYS A 15 11.80 -5.04 5.70
CA LYS A 15 11.10 -6.28 5.36
C LYS A 15 10.67 -6.30 3.88
N ILE A 16 10.05 -5.20 3.40
CA ILE A 16 9.62 -5.06 2.01
C ILE A 16 10.82 -5.13 1.05
N ARG A 17 11.96 -4.53 1.41
CA ARG A 17 13.19 -4.61 0.62
C ARG A 17 13.70 -6.06 0.47
N GLY A 18 13.49 -6.90 1.49
CA GLY A 18 13.80 -8.33 1.41
C GLY A 18 12.84 -9.11 0.52
N ILE A 19 11.56 -8.72 0.47
CA ILE A 19 10.52 -9.42 -0.31
C ILE A 19 10.58 -9.04 -1.80
N ALA A 20 10.90 -7.79 -2.12
CA ALA A 20 11.05 -7.31 -3.50
C ALA A 20 12.26 -7.91 -4.26
N GLY A 21 12.96 -8.88 -3.65
CA GLY A 21 14.16 -9.49 -4.18
C GLY A 21 15.31 -8.50 -4.11
N GLY A 22 16.25 -8.72 -3.19
CA GLY A 22 17.38 -7.81 -2.92
C GLY A 22 18.30 -7.47 -4.11
N ASP A 23 18.01 -7.96 -5.31
CA ASP A 23 18.76 -7.78 -6.56
C ASP A 23 18.00 -7.06 -7.70
N LEU A 24 16.70 -6.76 -7.58
CA LEU A 24 16.03 -5.95 -8.61
C LEU A 24 16.37 -4.46 -8.38
N ARG A 25 17.22 -3.91 -9.27
CA ARG A 25 17.63 -2.49 -9.30
C ARG A 25 16.52 -1.54 -9.76
N LEU A 26 15.29 -1.73 -9.29
CA LEU A 26 14.21 -0.78 -9.57
C LEU A 26 14.24 0.36 -8.55
N PRO A 27 14.06 1.62 -8.98
CA PRO A 27 13.82 2.73 -8.08
C PRO A 27 12.66 2.42 -7.15
N GLN A 28 12.89 2.55 -5.84
CA GLN A 28 11.85 2.37 -4.82
C GLN A 28 11.46 3.74 -4.26
N ILE A 29 10.17 4.06 -4.33
CA ILE A 29 9.59 5.27 -3.75
C ILE A 29 8.71 4.85 -2.59
N CYS A 30 9.16 5.14 -1.37
CA CYS A 30 8.33 5.02 -0.17
C CYS A 30 7.79 6.38 0.23
N VAL A 31 6.49 6.45 0.49
CA VAL A 31 5.85 7.68 0.96
C VAL A 31 5.43 7.48 2.42
N VAL A 32 5.94 8.37 3.28
CA VAL A 32 5.67 8.39 4.72
C VAL A 32 5.19 9.77 5.11
N GLY A 33 4.16 9.84 5.97
CA GLY A 33 3.63 11.11 6.45
C GLY A 33 2.36 10.95 7.29
N ASP A 34 1.93 12.04 7.91
CA ASP A 34 0.74 12.09 8.76
C ASP A 34 -0.53 11.66 7.98
N GLN A 35 -1.55 11.20 8.70
CA GLN A 35 -2.84 10.86 8.08
C GLN A 35 -3.40 12.05 7.28
N SER A 36 -4.02 11.79 6.12
CA SER A 36 -4.62 12.82 5.26
C SER A 36 -3.66 13.82 4.59
N SER A 37 -2.34 13.57 4.62
CA SER A 37 -1.34 14.43 3.97
C SER A 37 -1.22 14.28 2.43
N GLY A 38 -2.22 13.67 1.77
CA GLY A 38 -2.23 13.52 0.30
C GLY A 38 -1.35 12.40 -0.29
N LYS A 39 -0.76 11.52 0.53
CA LYS A 39 0.11 10.42 0.10
C LYS A 39 -0.52 9.55 -0.99
N SER A 40 -1.72 9.04 -0.71
CA SER A 40 -2.48 8.17 -1.61
C SER A 40 -2.80 8.86 -2.95
N SER A 41 -3.00 10.18 -2.96
CA SER A 41 -3.20 10.95 -4.18
C SER A 41 -1.93 11.04 -5.04
N VAL A 42 -0.77 11.28 -4.42
CA VAL A 42 0.53 11.29 -5.11
C VAL A 42 0.84 9.91 -5.69
N LEU A 43 0.62 8.86 -4.90
CA LEU A 43 0.87 7.49 -5.35
C LEU A 43 -0.08 7.05 -6.46
N SER A 44 -1.34 7.51 -6.42
CA SER A 44 -2.30 7.25 -7.49
C SER A 44 -1.88 7.88 -8.82
N LEU A 45 -1.37 9.12 -8.79
CA LEU A 45 -0.87 9.79 -9.99
C LEU A 45 0.34 9.08 -10.61
N ILE A 46 1.23 8.51 -9.78
CA ILE A 46 2.45 7.83 -10.25
C ILE A 46 2.12 6.44 -10.80
N THR A 47 1.30 5.67 -10.07
CA THR A 47 1.06 4.24 -10.37
C THR A 47 -0.17 3.99 -11.21
N GLY A 48 -1.09 4.95 -11.29
CA GLY A 48 -2.44 4.75 -11.85
C GLY A 48 -3.33 3.84 -11.01
N VAL A 49 -2.92 3.49 -9.78
CA VAL A 49 -3.72 2.69 -8.84
C VAL A 49 -4.62 3.59 -8.02
N THR A 50 -5.88 3.20 -7.87
CA THR A 50 -6.79 3.86 -6.92
C THR A 50 -6.55 3.30 -5.53
N PHE A 51 -5.92 4.09 -4.66
CA PHE A 51 -5.76 3.76 -3.25
C PHE A 51 -7.04 4.12 -2.48
N PRO A 52 -7.41 3.36 -1.44
CA PRO A 52 -8.57 3.70 -0.61
C PRO A 52 -8.35 5.03 0.13
N THR A 53 -9.30 5.98 0.00
CA THR A 53 -9.21 7.36 0.53
C THR A 53 -10.26 7.71 1.59
N ALA A 54 -11.09 6.77 2.05
CA ALA A 54 -12.21 7.08 2.94
C ALA A 54 -11.78 7.51 4.36
N ALA A 55 -12.41 8.57 4.87
CA ALA A 55 -12.22 9.10 6.21
C ALA A 55 -12.59 8.06 7.28
N GLY A 56 -11.58 7.51 7.98
CA GLY A 56 -11.73 6.46 8.99
C GLY A 56 -11.12 5.11 8.59
N ILE A 57 -10.80 4.94 7.31
CA ILE A 57 -10.17 3.75 6.74
C ILE A 57 -8.80 4.14 6.20
N CYS A 58 -7.93 4.59 7.11
CA CYS A 58 -6.52 4.78 6.75
C CYS A 58 -5.94 3.46 6.28
N THR A 59 -4.90 3.51 5.44
CA THR A 59 -3.99 2.40 5.16
C THR A 59 -3.61 1.76 6.50
N LYS A 60 -4.21 0.63 6.85
CA LYS A 60 -3.98 -0.09 8.12
C LYS A 60 -3.02 -1.28 7.92
N ALA A 61 -2.62 -1.51 6.68
CA ALA A 61 -1.65 -2.51 6.24
C ALA A 61 -0.76 -1.87 5.17
N PRO A 62 0.56 -2.10 5.15
CA PRO A 62 1.42 -1.60 4.08
C PRO A 62 0.93 -2.07 2.70
N ILE A 63 0.88 -1.16 1.73
CA ILE A 63 0.55 -1.49 0.33
C ILE A 63 1.82 -1.33 -0.49
N VAL A 64 2.23 -2.40 -1.17
CA VAL A 64 3.35 -2.42 -2.09
C VAL A 64 2.81 -2.52 -3.50
N VAL A 65 3.12 -1.54 -4.33
CA VAL A 65 2.76 -1.52 -5.75
C VAL A 65 4.03 -1.69 -6.58
N GLU A 66 4.13 -2.83 -7.26
CA GLU A 66 5.21 -3.09 -8.22
C GLU A 66 4.74 -2.66 -9.61
N CYS A 67 5.37 -1.62 -10.16
CA CYS A 67 5.11 -1.11 -11.49
C CYS A 67 6.16 -1.68 -12.47
N CYS A 68 5.70 -2.33 -13.53
CA CYS A 68 6.54 -2.93 -14.57
C CYS A 68 6.18 -2.35 -15.94
N LYS A 69 7.17 -1.86 -16.68
CA LYS A 69 7.02 -1.43 -18.07
C LYS A 69 6.98 -2.66 -18.98
N LYS A 70 5.80 -3.26 -19.12
CA LYS A 70 5.56 -4.43 -19.95
C LYS A 70 4.17 -4.32 -20.56
N ASP A 71 4.02 -4.76 -21.81
CA ASP A 71 2.71 -4.91 -22.45
C ASP A 71 2.37 -6.40 -22.53
N PRO A 72 1.85 -7.01 -21.45
CA PRO A 72 1.56 -8.43 -21.41
C PRO A 72 0.37 -8.84 -22.29
N THR A 73 -0.48 -7.88 -22.69
CA THR A 73 -1.69 -8.12 -23.47
C THR A 73 -1.49 -7.78 -24.96
N GLY A 74 -0.53 -6.92 -25.29
CA GLY A 74 -0.22 -6.52 -26.66
C GLY A 74 -1.22 -5.52 -27.24
N ASP A 75 -2.20 -5.09 -26.45
CA ASP A 75 -3.24 -4.12 -26.79
C ASP A 75 -2.95 -2.73 -26.20
N GLY A 76 -1.80 -2.56 -25.54
CA GLY A 76 -1.39 -1.34 -24.87
C GLY A 76 -2.14 -1.04 -23.57
N ALA A 77 -2.97 -1.96 -23.06
CA ALA A 77 -3.71 -1.78 -21.82
C ALA A 77 -2.83 -1.98 -20.57
N ARG A 78 -3.24 -1.35 -19.47
CA ARG A 78 -2.65 -1.63 -18.15
C ARG A 78 -3.32 -2.84 -17.55
N VAL A 79 -2.51 -3.76 -17.03
CA VAL A 79 -2.95 -4.93 -16.27
C VAL A 79 -2.68 -4.69 -14.79
N PHE A 80 -3.72 -4.85 -13.98
CA PHE A 80 -3.64 -4.76 -12.53
C PHE A 80 -3.81 -6.15 -11.93
N GLU A 81 -2.94 -6.51 -11.01
CA GLU A 81 -2.95 -7.80 -10.34
C GLU A 81 -2.78 -7.61 -8.84
N ILE A 82 -3.50 -8.40 -8.05
CA ILE A 82 -3.39 -8.38 -6.59
C ILE A 82 -2.94 -9.74 -6.07
N LYS A 83 -2.03 -9.74 -5.10
CA LYS A 83 -1.50 -10.97 -4.49
C LYS A 83 -2.52 -11.56 -3.52
N THR A 84 -2.84 -12.83 -3.70
CA THR A 84 -3.76 -13.61 -2.87
C THR A 84 -3.04 -14.15 -1.62
N ALA A 85 -3.81 -14.72 -0.68
CA ALA A 85 -3.25 -15.39 0.49
C ALA A 85 -2.34 -16.58 0.12
N ASN A 86 -2.61 -17.23 -1.01
CA ASN A 86 -1.81 -18.33 -1.55
C ASN A 86 -0.52 -17.87 -2.24
N LYS A 87 -0.23 -16.56 -2.22
CA LYS A 87 0.91 -15.90 -2.87
C LYS A 87 0.82 -15.81 -4.40
N ASP A 88 -0.28 -16.26 -5.00
CA ASP A 88 -0.56 -16.10 -6.43
C ASP A 88 -1.06 -14.69 -6.75
N TYR A 89 -0.77 -14.21 -7.96
CA TYR A 89 -1.32 -12.95 -8.48
C TYR A 89 -2.58 -13.22 -9.30
N VAL A 90 -3.63 -12.44 -9.03
CA VAL A 90 -4.90 -12.53 -9.75
C VAL A 90 -5.20 -11.18 -10.39
N LYS A 91 -5.55 -11.20 -11.67
CA LYS A 91 -5.96 -10.00 -12.42
C LYS A 91 -7.25 -9.43 -11.84
N CYS A 92 -7.34 -8.11 -11.78
CA CYS A 92 -8.55 -7.41 -11.38
C CYS A 92 -8.71 -6.11 -12.15
N ASP A 93 -9.95 -5.66 -12.28
CA ASP A 93 -10.22 -4.34 -12.85
C ASP A 93 -9.82 -3.24 -11.87
N ILE A 94 -9.40 -2.10 -12.41
CA ILE A 94 -9.01 -0.92 -11.60
C ILE A 94 -10.14 -0.45 -10.67
N ALA A 95 -11.40 -0.60 -11.10
CA ALA A 95 -12.58 -0.26 -10.31
C ALA A 95 -12.72 -1.16 -9.08
N GLU A 96 -12.41 -2.45 -9.21
CA GLU A 96 -12.48 -3.42 -8.11
C GLU A 96 -11.23 -3.41 -7.22
N LEU A 97 -10.11 -2.90 -7.73
CA LEU A 97 -8.82 -2.96 -7.04
C LEU A 97 -8.88 -2.28 -5.66
N ALA A 98 -9.51 -1.12 -5.57
CA ALA A 98 -9.68 -0.41 -4.30
C ALA A 98 -10.49 -1.23 -3.28
N GLU A 99 -11.58 -1.87 -3.74
CA GLU A 99 -12.44 -2.72 -2.90
C GLU A 99 -11.70 -3.99 -2.44
N LYS A 100 -10.96 -4.65 -3.33
CA LYS A 100 -10.15 -5.83 -2.99
C LYS A 100 -9.02 -5.50 -2.01
N ILE A 101 -8.42 -4.31 -2.13
CA ILE A 101 -7.43 -3.82 -1.15
C ILE A 101 -8.12 -3.65 0.21
N LEU A 102 -9.29 -3.02 0.26
CA LEU A 102 -10.05 -2.81 1.50
C LEU A 102 -10.45 -4.13 2.16
N GLU A 103 -10.97 -5.08 1.40
CA GLU A 103 -11.35 -6.40 1.89
C GLU A 103 -10.15 -7.14 2.50
N LYS A 104 -8.99 -7.08 1.84
CA LYS A 104 -7.74 -7.67 2.37
C LYS A 104 -7.27 -6.98 3.64
N GLN A 105 -7.36 -5.64 3.71
CA GLN A 105 -7.05 -4.91 4.93
C GLN A 105 -7.95 -5.37 6.07
N GLN A 106 -9.26 -5.45 5.84
CA GLN A 106 -10.23 -5.84 6.86
C GLN A 106 -9.99 -7.27 7.35
N THR A 107 -9.82 -8.21 6.42
CA THR A 107 -9.53 -9.62 6.73
C THR A 107 -8.25 -9.76 7.58
N ALA A 108 -7.20 -9.03 7.22
CA ALA A 108 -5.93 -9.10 7.95
C ALA A 108 -6.01 -8.48 9.35
N LEU A 109 -6.85 -7.45 9.53
CA LEU A 109 -7.10 -6.84 10.85
C LEU A 109 -7.93 -7.75 11.76
N ASP A 110 -8.98 -8.37 11.20
CA ASP A 110 -9.86 -9.27 11.94
C ASP A 110 -9.12 -10.53 12.40
N ALA A 111 -8.24 -11.08 11.55
CA ALA A 111 -7.39 -12.21 11.89
C ALA A 111 -6.44 -11.91 13.07
N LEU A 112 -5.92 -10.68 13.16
CA LEU A 112 -4.96 -10.29 14.20
C LEU A 112 -5.62 -9.71 15.46
N LYS A 113 -6.93 -9.41 15.45
CA LYS A 113 -7.63 -8.63 16.48
C LYS A 113 -6.91 -7.30 16.83
N GLN A 114 -6.19 -6.73 15.87
CA GLN A 114 -5.39 -5.51 16.05
C GLN A 114 -5.90 -4.37 15.16
N LYS A 115 -5.61 -3.12 15.56
CA LYS A 115 -6.02 -1.92 14.79
C LYS A 115 -5.12 -1.64 13.58
N VAL A 116 -3.96 -2.29 13.48
CA VAL A 116 -2.96 -2.17 12.42
C VAL A 116 -2.40 -3.55 12.14
N CYS A 117 -2.19 -3.89 10.88
CA CYS A 117 -1.62 -5.14 10.41
C CYS A 117 -0.26 -4.89 9.75
N THR A 118 0.68 -5.84 9.92
CA THR A 118 2.00 -5.82 9.29
C THR A 118 2.07 -6.67 8.02
N ASP A 119 0.98 -7.35 7.66
CA ASP A 119 0.90 -8.11 6.42
C ASP A 119 0.75 -7.14 5.26
N GLU A 120 1.64 -7.26 4.28
CA GLU A 120 1.66 -6.34 3.15
C GLU A 120 0.68 -6.79 2.06
N ILE A 121 -0.03 -5.82 1.51
CA ILE A 121 -0.86 -6.03 0.32
C ILE A 121 0.01 -5.72 -0.89
N PHE A 122 0.26 -6.75 -1.70
CA PHE A 122 1.02 -6.61 -2.93
C PHE A 122 0.08 -6.44 -4.12
N VAL A 123 0.33 -5.38 -4.88
CA VAL A 123 -0.32 -5.07 -6.14
C VAL A 123 0.78 -5.00 -7.21
N ARG A 124 0.51 -5.53 -8.39
CA ARG A 124 1.36 -5.37 -9.57
C ARG A 124 0.59 -4.62 -10.64
N VAL A 125 1.26 -3.67 -11.28
CA VAL A 125 0.75 -2.93 -12.43
C VAL A 125 1.73 -3.12 -13.58
N SER A 126 1.24 -3.63 -14.70
CA SER A 126 2.03 -3.75 -15.93
C SER A 126 1.38 -2.94 -17.04
N GLY A 127 2.15 -2.19 -17.81
CA GLY A 127 1.65 -1.53 -19.02
C GLY A 127 2.78 -0.88 -19.83
N PRO A 128 2.52 -0.46 -21.08
CA PRO A 128 3.51 0.20 -21.93
C PRO A 128 3.93 1.58 -21.40
N ASP A 129 3.02 2.29 -20.74
CA ASP A 129 3.22 3.64 -20.18
C ASP A 129 3.50 3.64 -18.67
N VAL A 130 3.84 2.47 -18.12
CA VAL A 130 4.17 2.32 -16.70
C VAL A 130 5.68 2.45 -16.53
N LEU A 131 6.11 3.08 -15.44
CA LEU A 131 7.53 3.16 -15.08
C LEU A 131 7.94 1.89 -14.33
N ASP A 132 9.17 1.41 -14.57
CA ASP A 132 9.76 0.34 -13.76
C ASP A 132 10.15 0.89 -12.38
N LEU A 133 9.28 0.75 -11.39
CA LEU A 133 9.49 1.24 -10.03
C LEU A 133 8.64 0.48 -9.01
N ILE A 134 9.00 0.61 -7.74
CA ILE A 134 8.21 0.06 -6.64
C ILE A 134 7.72 1.22 -5.77
N VAL A 135 6.41 1.33 -5.59
CA VAL A 135 5.77 2.27 -4.68
C VAL A 135 5.37 1.55 -3.40
N ILE A 136 5.65 2.20 -2.27
CA ILE A 136 5.25 1.69 -0.96
C ILE A 136 4.41 2.76 -0.25
N ASP A 137 3.13 2.45 0.00
CA ASP A 137 2.25 3.21 0.89
C ASP A 137 2.28 2.59 2.29
N LEU A 138 2.70 3.37 3.28
CA LEU A 138 2.70 2.94 4.67
C LEU A 138 1.53 3.55 5.43
N PRO A 139 0.98 2.84 6.43
CA PRO A 139 0.03 3.41 7.36
C PRO A 139 0.46 4.77 7.90
N GLY A 140 -0.43 5.76 7.75
CA GLY A 140 -0.19 7.11 8.23
C GLY A 140 0.01 7.15 9.75
N ILE A 141 0.87 8.05 10.21
CA ILE A 141 1.09 8.24 11.64
C ILE A 141 -0.16 8.91 12.23
N ILE A 142 -0.90 8.19 13.08
CA ILE A 142 -1.99 8.77 13.85
C ILE A 142 -1.38 9.45 15.07
N LYS A 143 -1.24 10.79 15.03
CA LYS A 143 -1.08 11.57 16.25
C LYS A 143 -2.42 11.52 16.98
N ARG A 144 -2.48 10.79 18.10
CA ARG A 144 -3.56 11.02 19.07
C ARG A 144 -3.41 12.44 19.57
N GLU A 145 -4.28 13.34 19.12
CA GLU A 145 -4.55 14.53 19.92
C GLU A 145 -5.14 14.03 21.24
N ARG A 146 -4.51 14.38 22.35
CA ARG A 146 -5.12 14.24 23.68
C ARG A 146 -6.27 15.24 23.73
N GLY A 147 -7.43 14.85 23.20
CA GLY A 147 -8.70 15.49 23.52
C GLY A 147 -8.92 15.39 25.03
N ALA A 148 -9.13 16.54 25.64
CA ALA A 148 -9.06 16.79 27.06
C ALA A 148 -9.93 15.84 27.92
N GLN A 149 -9.40 15.43 29.06
CA GLN A 149 -10.22 15.23 30.24
C GLN A 149 -10.99 16.53 30.48
N HIS A 150 -12.31 16.48 30.37
CA HIS A 150 -13.15 17.35 31.18
C HIS A 150 -14.01 16.44 32.04
N ASP A 151 -13.60 16.36 33.30
CA ASP A 151 -14.43 15.93 34.40
C ASP A 151 -15.68 16.82 34.45
N GLN A 152 -16.85 16.19 34.46
CA GLN A 152 -17.96 16.48 35.38
C GLN A 152 -19.04 15.39 35.26
#